data_AF-A0A0A0EUY5-F1
#
_entry.id   AF-A0A0A0EUY5-F1
#
_cell.length_a   1.000
_cell.length_b   1.000
_cell.length_c   1.000
_cell.angle_alpha   90.00
_cell.angle_beta   90.00
_cell.angle_gamma   90.00
#
_symmetry.space_group_name_H-M   'P 1'
#
loop_
_entity.id
_entity.type
_entity.pdbx_description
1 polymer ?
#
loop_
_entity_poly.entity_id
_entity_poly.type
_entity_poly.pdbx_seq_one_letter_code
_entity_poly.pdbx_strand_id
1 'polypeptide(L)'
;MKPGIPFLARVRSQLSELGSTVRDAVREASSQRVLDEQLQRMNEEVRILRRELDTLNAQWITTQERHDAVTAKLVEREAQALAAVKAGRHDLAREVAAAIVGLEFERDAERALLARNASHRTELRARLQLGENLQRRLGHELDLLRTAAAVARAEDAFAERSAGATLGIPTALESLGVLRARGTVQAQPASLPNEGTPPEDPLDEKLRAAGIGEPRSPVDTVLDRIAAQAEPLTKPKRRISRRKDTP
;
A
#
# COMPACT_ATOMS: atom_id res chain seq x y z
N MET A 1 -4.26 -20.81 -10.63
CA MET A 1 -3.10 -20.83 -9.72
C MET A 1 -2.99 -19.45 -9.07
N LYS A 2 -3.16 -19.32 -7.76
CA LYS A 2 -3.08 -18.05 -7.02
C LYS A 2 -1.73 -17.97 -6.29
N PRO A 3 -0.77 -17.12 -6.71
CA PRO A 3 0.44 -16.85 -5.95
C PRO A 3 0.21 -15.58 -5.11
N GLY A 4 0.34 -15.67 -3.79
CA GLY A 4 0.24 -14.47 -2.92
C GLY A 4 0.08 -14.79 -1.43
N ILE A 5 -0.49 -15.96 -1.12
CA ILE A 5 -0.69 -16.44 0.26
C ILE A 5 0.54 -17.15 0.89
N PRO A 6 1.58 -17.64 0.17
CA PRO A 6 2.64 -18.42 0.82
C PRO A 6 3.70 -17.58 1.54
N PHE A 7 3.92 -16.31 1.16
CA PHE A 7 4.99 -15.48 1.77
C PHE A 7 4.63 -15.07 3.20
N LEU A 8 3.44 -14.51 3.41
CA LEU A 8 3.00 -14.08 4.75
C LEU A 8 2.83 -15.27 5.71
N ALA A 9 2.35 -16.41 5.21
CA ALA A 9 2.28 -17.64 5.99
C ALA A 9 3.67 -18.19 6.35
N ARG A 10 4.63 -18.15 5.41
CA ARG A 10 6.02 -18.55 5.63
C ARG A 10 6.73 -17.60 6.62
N VAL A 11 6.57 -16.29 6.46
CA VAL A 11 7.13 -15.28 7.39
C VAL A 11 6.55 -15.47 8.79
N ARG A 12 5.24 -15.75 8.92
CA ARG A 12 4.60 -16.00 10.23
C ARG A 12 5.07 -17.30 10.88
N SER A 13 5.20 -18.37 10.09
CA SER A 13 5.71 -19.67 10.57
C SER A 13 7.17 -19.56 11.02
N GLN A 14 7.99 -18.87 10.22
CA GLN A 14 9.38 -18.56 10.59
C GLN A 14 9.43 -17.70 11.86
N LEU A 15 8.51 -16.75 12.04
CA LEU A 15 8.42 -15.93 13.26
C LEU A 15 8.12 -16.76 14.52
N SER A 16 7.25 -17.78 14.42
CA SER A 16 6.92 -18.64 15.56
C SER A 16 8.05 -19.61 15.91
N GLU A 17 8.73 -20.17 14.91
CA GLU A 17 9.87 -21.06 15.12
C GLU A 17 11.07 -20.30 15.72
N LEU A 18 11.29 -19.05 15.27
CA LEU A 18 12.31 -18.16 15.84
C LEU A 18 11.99 -17.76 17.29
N GLY A 19 10.72 -17.58 17.63
CA GLY A 19 10.30 -17.30 19.01
C GLY A 19 10.61 -18.43 19.99
N SER A 20 10.62 -19.69 19.52
CA SER A 20 11.04 -20.84 20.33
C SER A 20 12.57 -20.99 20.43
N THR A 21 13.32 -20.75 19.36
CA THR A 21 14.79 -20.92 19.37
C THR A 21 15.52 -19.86 20.19
N VAL A 22 14.94 -18.66 20.34
CA VAL A 22 15.46 -17.60 21.23
C VAL A 22 15.44 -18.03 22.71
N ARG A 23 14.53 -18.91 23.11
CA ARG A 23 14.42 -19.39 24.50
C ARG A 23 15.51 -20.41 24.86
N ASP A 24 16.03 -21.13 23.87
CA ASP A 24 17.04 -22.19 24.06
C ASP A 24 18.47 -21.73 23.73
N ALA A 25 18.65 -20.60 23.05
CA ALA A 25 19.94 -20.05 22.63
C ALA A 25 20.75 -19.34 23.76
N VAL A 26 20.44 -19.64 25.02
CA VAL A 26 21.00 -19.02 26.26
C VAL A 26 22.45 -19.51 26.55
N ARG A 27 23.25 -19.76 25.50
CA ARG A 27 24.69 -20.06 25.59
C ARG A 27 25.51 -19.18 24.63
N GLU A 28 25.36 -17.88 24.90
CA GLU A 28 26.25 -16.71 24.78
C GLU A 28 27.03 -16.33 23.50
N ALA A 29 27.47 -17.22 22.60
CA ALA A 29 28.32 -16.80 21.45
C ALA A 29 27.68 -16.97 20.06
N SER A 30 26.85 -17.99 19.90
CA SER A 30 26.15 -18.26 18.64
C SER A 30 24.93 -17.35 18.44
N SER A 31 24.28 -16.92 19.53
CA SER A 31 23.08 -16.07 19.50
C SER A 31 23.35 -14.66 18.98
N GLN A 32 24.45 -14.03 19.41
CA GLN A 32 24.86 -12.71 18.94
C GLN A 32 25.14 -12.71 17.43
N ARG A 33 25.89 -13.71 16.94
CA ARG A 33 26.20 -13.86 15.51
C ARG A 33 24.93 -14.05 14.67
N VAL A 34 24.00 -14.89 15.13
CA VAL A 34 22.74 -15.12 14.44
C VAL A 34 21.92 -13.83 14.34
N LEU A 35 21.83 -13.05 15.41
CA LEU A 35 21.12 -11.77 15.39
C LEU A 35 21.82 -10.71 14.55
N ASP A 36 23.15 -10.66 14.56
CA ASP A 36 23.95 -9.79 13.68
C ASP A 36 23.67 -10.13 12.20
N GLU A 37 23.70 -11.40 11.83
CA GLU A 37 23.39 -11.85 10.47
C GLU A 37 21.94 -11.52 10.07
N GLN A 38 20.97 -11.74 10.98
CA GLN A 38 19.57 -11.41 10.72
C GLN A 38 19.37 -9.91 10.55
N LEU A 39 20.01 -9.09 11.38
CA LEU A 39 19.97 -7.63 11.27
C LEU A 39 20.58 -7.16 9.95
N GLN A 40 21.71 -7.73 9.53
CA GLN A 40 22.31 -7.42 8.23
C GLN A 40 21.40 -7.79 7.06
N ARG A 41 20.76 -8.96 7.08
CA ARG A 41 19.78 -9.37 6.07
C ARG A 41 18.58 -8.40 6.02
N MET A 42 18.03 -8.04 7.18
CA MET A 42 16.93 -7.06 7.26
C MET A 42 17.35 -5.67 6.76
N ASN A 43 18.57 -5.22 7.07
CA ASN A 43 19.09 -3.95 6.55
C ASN A 43 19.16 -3.96 5.02
N GLU A 44 19.61 -5.06 4.41
CA GLU A 44 19.65 -5.18 2.96
C GLU A 44 18.25 -5.26 2.35
N GLU A 45 17.32 -6.01 2.95
CA GLU A 45 15.93 -6.06 2.50
C GLU A 45 15.25 -4.68 2.54
N VAL A 46 15.40 -3.93 3.64
CA VAL A 46 14.89 -2.56 3.77
C VAL A 46 15.52 -1.65 2.70
N ARG A 47 16.82 -1.80 2.43
CA ARG A 47 17.51 -1.05 1.37
C ARG A 47 16.99 -1.39 -0.03
N ILE A 48 16.67 -2.66 -0.30
CA ILE A 48 16.07 -3.10 -1.57
C ILE A 48 14.68 -2.48 -1.72
N LEU A 49 13.82 -2.59 -0.70
CA LEU A 49 12.47 -2.04 -0.72
C LEU A 49 12.45 -0.53 -0.96
N ARG A 50 13.39 0.22 -0.38
CA ARG A 50 13.53 1.67 -0.64
C ARG A 50 13.88 1.95 -2.10
N ARG A 51 14.85 1.23 -2.66
CA ARG A 51 15.24 1.37 -4.08
C ARG A 51 14.10 1.02 -5.04
N GLU A 52 13.34 -0.03 -4.73
CA GLU A 52 12.16 -0.41 -5.50
C GLU A 52 11.09 0.69 -5.46
N LEU A 53 10.84 1.26 -4.28
CA LEU A 53 9.89 2.36 -4.12
C LEU A 53 10.33 3.62 -4.90
N ASP A 54 11.62 3.94 -4.91
CA ASP A 54 12.16 5.07 -5.67
C ASP A 54 12.03 4.84 -7.18
N THR A 55 12.34 3.64 -7.65
CA THR A 55 12.16 3.24 -9.05
C THR A 55 10.70 3.35 -9.47
N LEU A 56 9.78 2.88 -8.62
CA LEU A 56 8.35 2.95 -8.86
C LEU A 56 7.83 4.40 -8.83
N ASN A 57 8.40 5.27 -7.99
CA ASN A 57 8.07 6.70 -8.00
C ASN A 57 8.51 7.35 -9.32
N ALA A 58 9.70 7.05 -9.82
CA ALA A 58 10.18 7.59 -11.10
C ALA A 58 9.28 7.14 -12.29
N GLN A 59 8.87 5.86 -12.30
CA GLN A 59 7.91 5.34 -13.26
C GLN A 59 6.56 6.07 -13.14
N TRP A 60 6.05 6.24 -11.91
CA TRP A 60 4.79 6.95 -11.67
C TRP A 60 4.82 8.39 -12.20
N ILE A 61 5.90 9.15 -11.96
CA ILE A 61 6.05 10.52 -12.47
C ILE A 61 5.95 10.52 -14.01
N THR A 62 6.69 9.62 -14.67
CA THR A 62 6.70 9.54 -16.14
C THR A 62 5.32 9.16 -16.70
N THR A 63 4.64 8.19 -16.08
CA THR A 63 3.27 7.78 -16.47
C THR A 63 2.28 8.92 -16.23
N GLN A 64 2.42 9.67 -15.14
CA GLN A 64 1.56 10.80 -14.80
C GLN A 64 1.72 11.93 -15.83
N GLU A 65 2.95 12.27 -16.20
CA GLU A 65 3.24 13.27 -17.23
C GLU A 65 2.61 12.88 -18.59
N ARG A 66 2.69 11.60 -18.97
CA ARG A 66 2.03 11.10 -20.20
C ARG A 66 0.52 11.18 -20.12
N HIS A 67 -0.06 10.74 -19.01
CA HIS A 67 -1.50 10.85 -18.78
C HIS A 67 -1.99 12.29 -18.90
N ASP A 68 -1.26 13.23 -18.30
CA ASP A 68 -1.63 14.65 -18.30
C ASP A 68 -1.46 15.27 -19.69
N ALA A 69 -0.42 14.89 -20.43
CA ALA A 69 -0.23 15.29 -21.83
C ALA A 69 -1.34 14.78 -22.75
N VAL A 70 -1.75 13.52 -22.62
CA VAL A 70 -2.88 12.95 -23.38
C VAL A 70 -4.19 13.64 -23.00
N THR A 71 -4.41 13.88 -21.71
CA THR A 71 -5.60 14.59 -21.21
C THR A 71 -5.69 16.02 -21.75
N ALA A 72 -4.57 16.75 -21.79
CA ALA A 72 -4.53 18.10 -22.38
C ALA A 72 -4.88 18.08 -23.88
N LYS A 73 -4.28 17.15 -24.65
CA LYS A 73 -4.62 16.96 -26.07
C LYS A 73 -6.09 16.61 -26.29
N LEU A 74 -6.67 15.83 -25.38
CA LEU A 74 -8.07 15.43 -25.43
C LEU A 74 -8.98 16.67 -25.29
N VAL A 75 -8.72 17.54 -24.32
CA VAL A 75 -9.45 18.80 -24.14
C VAL A 75 -9.35 19.70 -25.37
N GLU A 76 -8.16 19.83 -25.97
CA GLU A 76 -7.98 20.60 -27.20
C GLU A 76 -8.80 20.02 -28.37
N ARG A 77 -8.80 18.70 -28.52
CA ARG A 77 -9.55 18.01 -29.58
C ARG A 77 -11.06 18.09 -29.38
N GLU A 78 -11.53 18.00 -28.15
CA GLU A 78 -12.94 18.23 -27.81
C GLU A 78 -13.38 19.65 -28.18
N ALA A 79 -12.57 20.66 -27.90
CA ALA A 79 -12.85 22.03 -28.31
C ALA A 79 -12.90 22.18 -29.85
N GLN A 80 -12.00 21.52 -30.57
CA GLN A 80 -11.99 21.50 -32.04
C GLN A 80 -13.22 20.80 -32.63
N ALA A 81 -13.60 19.65 -32.09
CA ALA A 81 -14.81 18.93 -32.48
C ALA A 81 -16.07 19.78 -32.24
N LEU A 82 -16.16 20.43 -31.08
CA LEU A 82 -17.27 21.34 -30.75
C LEU A 82 -17.33 22.54 -31.70
N ALA A 83 -16.19 23.10 -32.10
CA ALA A 83 -16.13 24.15 -33.12
C ALA A 83 -16.60 23.66 -34.50
N ALA A 84 -16.21 22.44 -34.90
CA ALA A 84 -16.63 21.83 -36.16
C ALA A 84 -18.15 21.57 -36.20
N VAL A 85 -18.74 21.08 -35.10
CA VAL A 85 -20.18 20.90 -34.95
C VAL A 85 -20.91 22.25 -35.07
N LYS A 86 -20.46 23.28 -34.35
CA LYS A 86 -21.05 24.63 -34.42
C LYS A 86 -20.95 25.25 -35.82
N ALA A 87 -19.91 24.91 -36.57
CA ALA A 87 -19.72 25.36 -37.95
C ALA A 87 -20.51 24.52 -38.98
N GLY A 88 -21.30 23.52 -38.56
CA GLY A 88 -22.07 22.64 -39.46
C GLY A 88 -21.20 21.67 -40.28
N ARG A 89 -19.93 21.51 -39.92
CA ARG A 89 -18.98 20.62 -40.62
C ARG A 89 -19.03 19.22 -40.01
N HIS A 90 -20.13 18.51 -40.25
CA HIS A 90 -20.42 17.22 -39.62
C HIS A 90 -19.38 16.13 -39.92
N ASP A 91 -18.84 16.07 -41.15
CA ASP A 91 -17.82 15.08 -41.52
C ASP A 91 -16.51 15.31 -40.73
N LEU A 92 -16.05 16.57 -40.66
CA LEU A 92 -14.87 16.95 -39.89
C LEU A 92 -15.08 16.69 -38.38
N ALA A 93 -16.28 16.98 -37.86
CA ALA A 93 -16.61 16.67 -36.47
C ALA A 93 -16.53 15.16 -36.18
N ARG A 94 -16.96 14.32 -37.12
CA ARG A 94 -16.88 12.86 -37.00
C ARG A 94 -15.44 12.36 -37.02
N GLU A 95 -14.59 12.92 -37.88
CA GLU A 95 -13.15 12.59 -37.91
C GLU A 95 -12.44 12.97 -36.60
N VAL A 96 -12.71 14.18 -36.09
CA VAL A 96 -12.13 14.62 -34.80
C VAL A 96 -12.66 13.76 -33.64
N ALA A 97 -13.94 13.37 -33.67
CA ALA A 97 -14.51 12.45 -32.68
C ALA A 97 -13.85 11.07 -32.71
N ALA A 98 -13.54 10.52 -33.89
CA ALA A 98 -12.78 9.27 -34.00
C ALA A 98 -11.36 9.39 -33.42
N ALA A 99 -10.69 10.54 -33.62
CA ALA A 99 -9.40 10.81 -33.00
C ALA A 99 -9.49 10.93 -31.47
N ILE A 100 -10.59 11.51 -30.94
CA ILE A 100 -10.85 11.59 -29.50
C ILE A 100 -10.98 10.19 -28.89
N VAL A 101 -11.69 9.25 -29.55
CA VAL A 101 -11.81 7.86 -29.07
C VAL A 101 -10.42 7.21 -28.90
N GLY A 102 -9.50 7.45 -29.84
CA GLY A 102 -8.13 6.95 -29.72
C GLY A 102 -7.38 7.53 -28.51
N LEU A 103 -7.50 8.84 -28.28
CA LEU A 103 -6.90 9.51 -27.12
C LEU A 103 -7.55 9.09 -25.80
N GLU A 104 -8.85 8.82 -25.77
CA GLU A 104 -9.55 8.28 -24.60
C GLU A 104 -9.03 6.91 -24.23
N PHE A 105 -8.85 6.02 -25.21
CA PHE A 105 -8.28 4.71 -24.99
C PHE A 105 -6.85 4.79 -24.42
N GLU A 106 -6.01 5.68 -24.97
CA GLU A 106 -4.65 5.91 -24.47
C GLU A 106 -4.65 6.46 -23.04
N ARG A 107 -5.49 7.47 -22.74
CA ARG A 107 -5.65 8.04 -21.39
C ARG A 107 -6.08 6.97 -20.40
N ASP A 108 -7.05 6.13 -20.76
CA ASP A 108 -7.60 5.11 -19.87
C ASP A 108 -6.59 3.99 -19.61
N ALA A 109 -5.75 3.66 -20.60
CA ALA A 109 -4.62 2.76 -20.41
C ALA A 109 -3.58 3.34 -19.42
N GLU A 110 -3.18 4.61 -19.59
CA GLU A 110 -2.26 5.28 -18.67
C GLU A 110 -2.84 5.39 -17.25
N ARG A 111 -4.15 5.69 -17.14
CA ARG A 111 -4.87 5.73 -15.86
C ARG A 111 -4.87 4.37 -15.17
N ALA A 112 -5.04 3.28 -15.91
CA ALA A 112 -4.97 1.93 -15.36
C ALA A 112 -3.56 1.59 -14.86
N LEU A 113 -2.50 2.05 -15.55
CA LEU A 113 -1.12 1.92 -15.09
C LEU A 113 -0.86 2.72 -13.80
N LEU A 114 -1.35 3.96 -13.73
CA LEU A 114 -1.26 4.79 -12.51
C LEU A 114 -1.93 4.13 -11.32
N ALA A 115 -3.11 3.52 -11.51
CA ALA A 115 -3.82 2.79 -10.47
C ALA A 115 -3.03 1.56 -9.98
N ARG A 116 -2.44 0.78 -10.90
CA ARG A 116 -1.57 -0.36 -10.53
C ARG A 116 -0.34 0.10 -9.75
N ASN A 117 0.31 1.17 -10.20
CA ASN A 117 1.44 1.77 -9.50
C ASN A 117 1.05 2.24 -8.10
N ALA A 118 -0.13 2.84 -7.93
CA ALA A 118 -0.62 3.25 -6.61
C ALA A 118 -0.77 2.04 -5.66
N SER A 119 -1.39 0.95 -6.12
CA SER A 119 -1.51 -0.28 -5.34
C SER A 119 -0.14 -0.86 -4.96
N HIS A 120 0.78 -0.98 -5.92
CA HIS A 120 2.15 -1.46 -5.65
C HIS A 120 2.90 -0.57 -4.65
N ARG A 121 2.73 0.76 -4.73
CA ARG A 121 3.33 1.69 -3.75
C ARG A 121 2.78 1.48 -2.35
N THR A 122 1.48 1.21 -2.20
CA THR A 122 0.89 0.95 -0.87
C THR A 122 1.44 -0.34 -0.27
N GLU A 123 1.58 -1.41 -1.07
CA GLU A 123 2.17 -2.66 -0.63
C GLU A 123 3.64 -2.49 -0.23
N LEU A 124 4.46 -1.85 -1.07
CA LEU A 124 5.87 -1.60 -0.77
C LEU A 124 6.05 -0.76 0.50
N ARG A 125 5.22 0.27 0.72
CA ARG A 125 5.27 1.07 1.95
C ARG A 125 4.92 0.26 3.19
N ALA A 126 3.90 -0.58 3.12
CA ALA A 126 3.53 -1.45 4.23
C ALA A 126 4.67 -2.43 4.56
N ARG A 127 5.27 -3.05 3.54
CA ARG A 127 6.43 -3.94 3.70
C ARG A 127 7.64 -3.22 4.27
N LEU A 128 7.92 -2.00 3.79
CA LEU A 128 9.01 -1.17 4.29
C LEU A 128 8.82 -0.83 5.78
N GLN A 129 7.63 -0.42 6.18
CA GLN A 129 7.33 -0.13 7.59
C GLN A 129 7.52 -1.37 8.49
N LEU A 130 7.04 -2.54 8.04
CA LEU A 130 7.25 -3.79 8.76
C LEU A 130 8.75 -4.13 8.88
N GLY A 131 9.49 -4.01 7.78
CA GLY A 131 10.94 -4.22 7.75
C GLY A 131 11.69 -3.29 8.69
N GLU A 132 11.38 -2.00 8.68
CA GLU A 132 11.99 -1.00 9.57
C GLU A 132 11.67 -1.24 11.05
N ASN A 133 10.45 -1.71 11.36
CA ASN A 133 10.08 -2.10 12.72
C ASN A 133 10.89 -3.31 13.21
N LEU A 134 11.01 -4.34 12.37
CA LEU A 134 11.79 -5.54 12.69
C LEU A 134 13.28 -5.23 12.80
N GLN A 135 13.82 -4.42 11.89
CA GLN A 135 15.21 -3.94 11.93
C GLN A 135 15.51 -3.24 13.26
N ARG A 136 14.65 -2.32 13.71
CA ARG A 136 14.81 -1.63 15.00
C ARG A 136 14.77 -2.59 16.18
N ARG A 137 13.84 -3.55 16.16
CA ARG A 137 13.71 -4.56 17.21
C ARG A 137 14.95 -5.45 17.29
N LEU A 138 15.43 -5.98 16.17
CA LEU A 138 16.65 -6.81 16.11
C LEU A 138 17.87 -6.03 16.60
N GLY A 139 18.00 -4.76 16.22
CA GLY A 139 19.05 -3.89 16.74
C GLY A 139 19.01 -3.74 18.25
N HIS A 140 17.81 -3.52 18.83
CA HIS A 140 17.66 -3.41 20.27
C HIS A 140 17.97 -4.72 21.01
N GLU A 141 17.48 -5.86 20.52
CA GLU A 141 17.76 -7.18 21.11
C GLU A 141 19.27 -7.47 21.09
N LEU A 142 19.95 -7.12 20.00
CA LEU A 142 21.39 -7.25 19.86
C LEU A 142 22.17 -6.36 20.83
N ASP A 143 21.78 -5.09 20.99
CA ASP A 143 22.41 -4.17 21.94
C ASP A 143 22.24 -4.66 23.38
N LEU A 144 21.04 -5.13 23.74
CA LEU A 144 20.79 -5.73 25.06
C LEU A 144 21.71 -6.93 25.31
N LEU A 145 21.86 -7.84 24.34
CA LEU A 145 22.77 -8.98 24.49
C LEU A 145 24.24 -8.56 24.59
N ARG A 146 24.67 -7.53 23.87
CA ARG A 146 26.03 -7.00 23.97
C ARG A 146 26.30 -6.39 25.34
N THR A 147 25.34 -5.65 25.89
CA THR A 147 25.44 -5.08 27.24
C THR A 147 25.47 -6.17 28.31
N ALA A 148 24.58 -7.16 28.23
CA ALA A 148 24.55 -8.29 29.15
C ALA A 148 25.87 -9.07 29.14
N ALA A 149 26.41 -9.37 27.95
CA ALA A 149 27.69 -10.07 27.80
C ALA A 149 28.88 -9.23 28.31
N ALA A 150 28.81 -7.90 28.27
CA ALA A 150 29.83 -7.02 28.83
C ALA A 150 29.79 -6.99 30.37
N VAL A 151 28.59 -6.96 30.95
CA VAL A 151 28.40 -7.03 32.41
C VAL A 151 28.90 -8.38 32.95
N ALA A 152 28.52 -9.49 32.34
CA ALA A 152 28.99 -10.82 32.75
C ALA A 152 30.52 -10.91 32.76
N ARG A 153 31.19 -10.40 31.71
CA ARG A 153 32.66 -10.35 31.64
C ARG A 153 33.29 -9.49 32.74
N ALA A 154 32.64 -8.39 33.13
CA ALA A 154 33.13 -7.55 34.22
C ALA A 154 32.96 -8.24 35.59
N GLU A 155 31.87 -8.97 35.79
CA GLU A 155 31.62 -9.79 36.98
C GLU A 155 32.63 -10.94 37.08
N ASP A 156 32.91 -11.65 35.98
CA ASP A 156 33.92 -12.71 35.95
C ASP A 156 35.31 -12.18 36.30
N ALA A 157 35.73 -11.05 35.69
CA ALA A 157 37.00 -10.41 36.01
C ALA A 157 37.08 -9.93 37.47
N PHE A 158 35.97 -9.48 38.05
CA PHE A 158 35.89 -9.14 39.47
C PHE A 158 35.98 -10.38 40.36
N ALA A 159 35.29 -11.46 40.02
CA ALA A 159 35.31 -12.73 40.73
C ALA A 159 36.72 -13.33 40.75
N GLU A 160 37.41 -13.38 39.60
CA GLU A 160 38.80 -13.82 39.48
C GLU A 160 39.74 -12.97 40.36
N ARG A 161 39.54 -11.65 40.39
CA ARG A 161 40.31 -10.74 41.23
C ARG A 161 40.01 -10.91 42.72
N SER A 162 38.78 -11.22 43.10
CA SER A 162 38.38 -11.47 44.49
C SER A 162 38.79 -12.87 44.98
N ALA A 163 38.84 -13.87 44.10
CA ALA A 163 39.29 -15.22 44.43
C ALA A 163 40.79 -15.27 44.81
N GLY A 164 41.59 -14.29 44.34
CA GLY A 164 42.97 -14.08 44.78
C GLY A 164 43.13 -13.29 46.10
N ALA A 165 42.04 -12.72 46.64
CA ALA A 165 42.03 -11.98 47.90
C ALA A 165 41.07 -12.66 48.89
N THR A 166 41.62 -13.52 49.75
CA THR A 166 40.89 -14.23 50.82
C THR A 166 40.22 -13.28 51.82
N LEU A 167 39.03 -12.75 51.50
CA LEU A 167 38.09 -12.20 52.50
C LEU A 167 36.64 -12.44 52.04
N GLY A 168 35.93 -13.24 52.83
CA GLY A 168 34.53 -13.57 52.59
C GLY A 168 33.59 -12.40 52.86
N ILE A 169 32.65 -12.20 51.94
CA ILE A 169 31.41 -11.46 52.18
C ILE A 169 30.27 -12.27 51.55
N PRO A 170 29.17 -12.52 52.27
CA PRO A 170 28.04 -13.26 51.74
C PRO A 170 27.19 -12.40 50.79
N THR A 171 26.43 -13.09 49.94
CA THR A 171 25.17 -12.66 49.29
C THR A 171 25.25 -11.59 48.19
N ALA A 172 25.53 -12.03 46.95
CA ALA A 172 25.04 -11.43 45.71
C ALA A 172 23.81 -12.18 45.12
N LEU A 173 23.29 -13.20 45.83
CA LEU A 173 22.14 -14.00 45.40
C LEU A 173 20.77 -13.39 45.74
N GLU A 174 20.72 -12.34 46.58
CA GLU A 174 19.44 -11.73 46.99
C GLU A 174 18.93 -10.66 45.99
N SER A 175 19.78 -10.17 45.08
CA SER A 175 19.42 -9.11 44.13
C SER A 175 18.82 -9.61 42.80
N LEU A 176 18.92 -10.90 42.49
CA LEU A 176 18.40 -11.50 41.24
C LEU A 176 16.91 -11.89 41.28
N GLY A 177 16.19 -11.50 42.35
CA GLY A 177 14.75 -11.71 42.50
C GLY A 177 13.87 -10.59 41.93
N VAL A 178 14.39 -9.36 41.80
CA VAL A 178 13.57 -8.17 41.52
C VAL A 178 13.35 -7.91 40.03
N LEU A 179 14.26 -8.39 39.15
CA LEU A 179 14.13 -8.21 37.69
C LEU A 179 13.25 -9.28 37.00
N ARG A 180 12.53 -10.11 37.76
CA ARG A 180 11.58 -11.10 37.21
C ARG A 180 10.11 -10.65 37.25
N ALA A 181 9.83 -9.47 37.82
CA ALA A 181 8.46 -9.01 38.10
C ALA A 181 7.88 -8.00 37.08
N ARG A 182 8.54 -7.68 35.96
CA ARG A 182 8.04 -6.69 34.97
C ARG A 182 7.79 -7.23 33.55
N GLY A 183 7.69 -8.54 33.39
CA GLY A 183 7.56 -9.20 32.09
C GLY A 183 6.19 -9.81 31.75
N THR A 184 5.13 -9.50 32.48
CA THR A 184 3.78 -10.00 32.16
C THR A 184 2.86 -8.84 31.84
N VAL A 185 2.95 -8.32 30.62
CA VAL A 185 1.84 -7.56 30.02
C VAL A 185 0.91 -8.57 29.39
N GLN A 186 -0.28 -8.67 29.98
CA GLN A 186 -1.44 -9.40 29.50
C GLN A 186 -1.74 -9.04 28.03
N ALA A 187 -1.76 -10.05 27.16
CA ALA A 187 -2.51 -9.97 25.92
C ALA A 187 -4.00 -10.12 26.28
N GLN A 188 -4.75 -9.02 26.22
CA GLN A 188 -6.21 -9.09 26.18
C GLN A 188 -6.65 -9.45 24.75
N PRO A 189 -7.63 -10.35 24.58
CA PRO A 189 -8.28 -10.55 23.30
C PRO A 189 -9.26 -9.38 23.05
N ALA A 190 -9.00 -8.59 22.02
CA ALA A 190 -9.99 -7.67 21.48
C ALA A 190 -10.96 -8.46 20.59
N SER A 191 -12.21 -8.50 21.02
CA SER A 191 -13.33 -9.06 20.26
C SER A 191 -14.19 -7.93 19.70
N LEU A 192 -14.73 -8.16 18.49
CA LEU A 192 -15.96 -7.59 17.86
C LEU A 192 -15.80 -6.28 17.03
N PRO A 193 -16.70 -5.95 16.05
CA PRO A 193 -17.69 -6.76 15.31
C PRO A 193 -17.75 -6.52 13.77
N ASN A 194 -18.46 -7.45 13.09
CA ASN A 194 -19.34 -7.37 11.90
C ASN A 194 -19.04 -6.66 10.56
N GLU A 195 -19.63 -7.32 9.55
CA GLU A 195 -20.08 -6.84 8.21
C GLU A 195 -18.96 -6.52 7.20
N GLY A 196 -18.90 -7.14 6.04
CA GLY A 196 -20.00 -7.46 5.12
C GLY A 196 -19.77 -6.56 3.90
N THR A 197 -19.25 -7.11 2.80
CA THR A 197 -19.11 -6.39 1.53
C THR A 197 -19.21 -7.41 0.39
N PRO A 198 -19.91 -7.07 -0.71
CA PRO A 198 -20.77 -7.98 -1.46
C PRO A 198 -20.01 -8.81 -2.49
N PRO A 199 -20.68 -9.79 -3.14
CA PRO A 199 -20.14 -10.44 -4.32
C PRO A 199 -19.77 -9.44 -5.42
N GLU A 200 -18.70 -9.75 -6.13
CA GLU A 200 -18.33 -9.18 -7.42
C GLU A 200 -19.55 -9.17 -8.34
N ASP A 201 -19.83 -8.02 -8.95
CA ASP A 201 -21.05 -7.74 -9.70
C ASP A 201 -21.20 -8.66 -10.93
N PRO A 202 -22.12 -9.66 -10.93
CA PRO A 202 -22.38 -10.52 -12.07
C PRO A 202 -23.42 -9.89 -13.01
N LEU A 203 -23.61 -8.57 -12.96
CA LEU A 203 -24.60 -7.85 -13.74
C LEU A 203 -24.13 -7.59 -15.18
N ASP A 204 -22.83 -7.38 -15.42
CA ASP A 204 -22.30 -7.13 -16.76
C ASP A 204 -22.35 -8.36 -17.69
N GLU A 205 -22.21 -9.58 -17.13
CA GLU A 205 -22.44 -10.82 -17.87
C GLU A 205 -23.92 -11.09 -18.12
N LYS A 206 -24.80 -10.71 -17.18
CA LYS A 206 -26.27 -10.88 -17.31
C LYS A 206 -26.89 -9.87 -18.27
N LEU A 207 -26.38 -8.63 -18.31
CA LEU A 207 -26.83 -7.59 -19.24
C LEU A 207 -26.42 -7.91 -20.69
N ARG A 208 -25.23 -8.51 -20.88
CA ARG A 208 -24.75 -8.99 -22.18
C ARG A 208 -25.51 -10.22 -22.66
N ALA A 209 -25.90 -11.12 -21.74
CA ALA A 209 -26.75 -12.28 -22.03
C ALA A 209 -28.22 -11.90 -22.32
N ALA A 210 -28.69 -10.73 -21.88
CA ALA A 210 -30.06 -10.24 -22.06
C ALA A 210 -30.28 -9.45 -23.36
N GLY A 211 -29.25 -9.28 -24.21
CA GLY A 211 -29.38 -8.57 -25.49
C GLY A 211 -29.64 -7.06 -25.37
N ILE A 212 -29.42 -6.46 -24.20
CA ILE A 212 -29.51 -5.01 -24.00
C ILE A 212 -28.10 -4.45 -24.14
N GLY A 213 -27.76 -4.04 -25.36
CA GLY A 213 -26.45 -3.49 -25.67
C GLY A 213 -26.03 -3.81 -27.09
N GLU A 214 -26.73 -3.26 -28.09
CA GLU A 214 -26.02 -2.98 -29.34
C GLU A 214 -24.91 -1.98 -28.98
N PRO A 215 -23.63 -2.29 -29.25
CA PRO A 215 -22.56 -1.34 -29.03
C PRO A 215 -22.77 -0.19 -30.01
N ARG A 216 -23.40 0.88 -29.52
CA ARG A 216 -23.42 2.17 -30.21
C ARG A 216 -21.97 2.56 -30.48
N SER A 217 -21.66 2.98 -31.70
CA SER A 217 -20.27 3.28 -32.08
C SER A 217 -19.66 4.25 -31.06
N PRO A 218 -18.43 4.01 -30.58
CA PRO A 218 -17.78 4.91 -29.61
C PRO A 218 -17.66 6.34 -30.17
N VAL A 219 -17.54 6.47 -31.50
CA VAL A 219 -17.57 7.76 -32.19
C VAL A 219 -18.90 8.49 -32.01
N ASP A 220 -20.02 7.77 -32.14
CA ASP A 220 -21.35 8.37 -31.99
C ASP A 220 -21.62 8.76 -30.52
N THR A 221 -21.07 8.01 -29.56
CA THR A 221 -21.15 8.35 -28.12
C THR A 221 -20.38 9.63 -27.79
N VAL A 222 -19.18 9.81 -28.37
CA VAL A 222 -18.39 11.04 -28.21
C VAL A 222 -19.10 12.23 -28.86
N LEU A 223 -19.66 12.05 -30.06
CA LEU A 223 -20.43 13.09 -30.75
C LEU A 223 -21.65 13.54 -29.93
N ASP A 224 -22.40 12.60 -29.35
CA ASP A 224 -23.53 12.92 -28.48
C ASP A 224 -23.11 13.73 -27.24
N ARG A 225 -21.99 13.36 -26.60
CA ARG A 225 -21.45 14.09 -25.44
C ARG A 225 -21.06 15.53 -25.80
N ILE A 226 -20.42 15.71 -26.96
CA ILE A 226 -20.01 17.03 -27.46
C ILE A 226 -21.24 17.85 -27.88
N ALA A 227 -22.23 17.23 -28.53
CA ALA A 227 -23.48 17.87 -28.89
C ALA A 227 -24.25 18.36 -27.64
N ALA A 228 -24.30 17.55 -26.59
CA ALA A 228 -24.90 17.93 -25.31
C ALA A 228 -24.16 19.09 -24.61
N GLN A 229 -22.84 19.21 -24.77
CA GLN A 229 -22.08 20.38 -24.31
C GLN A 229 -22.30 21.63 -25.19
N ALA A 230 -22.69 21.45 -26.45
CA ALA A 230 -22.92 22.52 -27.40
C ALA A 230 -24.34 23.14 -27.28
N GLU A 231 -25.32 22.38 -26.77
CA GLU A 231 -26.64 22.92 -26.43
C GLU A 231 -26.54 23.87 -25.21
N PRO A 232 -26.84 25.17 -25.36
CA PRO A 232 -26.86 26.08 -24.22
C PRO A 232 -28.02 25.70 -23.29
N LEU A 233 -27.76 25.64 -21.98
CA LEU A 233 -28.74 25.51 -20.89
C LEU A 233 -30.05 26.28 -21.20
N THR A 234 -31.02 25.60 -21.80
CA THR A 234 -32.33 26.20 -22.06
C THR A 234 -33.07 26.27 -20.73
N LYS A 235 -33.32 27.51 -20.29
CA LYS A 235 -33.85 27.90 -18.99
C LYS A 235 -35.06 27.05 -18.58
N PRO A 236 -35.19 26.64 -17.30
CA PRO A 236 -36.36 25.89 -16.84
C PRO A 236 -37.64 26.72 -17.06
N LYS A 237 -38.64 26.08 -17.70
CA LYS A 237 -39.99 26.61 -17.90
C LYS A 237 -40.54 27.12 -16.56
N ARG A 238 -40.74 28.45 -16.42
CA ARG A 238 -41.45 29.04 -15.28
C ARG A 238 -42.84 28.40 -15.20
N ARG A 239 -43.10 27.61 -14.15
CA ARG A 239 -44.46 27.19 -13.77
C ARG A 239 -45.24 28.46 -13.41
N ILE A 240 -46.07 28.93 -14.34
CA ILE A 240 -47.03 29.99 -14.08
C ILE A 240 -48.03 29.42 -13.06
N SER A 241 -48.02 29.99 -11.86
CA SER A 241 -49.01 29.76 -10.82
C SER A 241 -50.38 30.21 -11.31
N ARG A 242 -51.30 29.27 -11.59
CA ARG A 242 -52.73 29.59 -11.65
C ARG A 242 -53.21 29.82 -10.21
N ARG A 243 -53.41 31.09 -9.85
CA ARG A 243 -54.29 31.47 -8.74
C ARG A 243 -55.68 30.89 -9.03
N LYS A 244 -56.21 30.13 -8.09
CA LYS A 244 -57.65 29.84 -8.02
C LYS A 244 -58.29 31.06 -7.36
N ASP A 245 -58.97 31.88 -8.14
CA ASP A 245 -60.03 32.73 -7.61
C ASP A 245 -61.29 31.87 -7.49
N THR A 246 -61.89 31.87 -6.31
CA THR A 246 -63.19 31.26 -6.02
C THR A 246 -64.10 32.40 -5.55
N PRO A 247 -65.34 32.52 -6.05
CA PRO A 247 -66.33 33.42 -5.46
C PRO A 247 -66.78 32.92 -4.08
#